data_AF-A0A7J9CDK9-F1
#
_entry.id   AF-A0A7J9CDK9-F1
#
_cell.length_a   1.000
_cell.length_b   1.000
_cell.length_c   1.000
_cell.angle_alpha   90.00
_cell.angle_beta   90.00
_cell.angle_gamma   90.00
#
_symmetry.space_group_name_H-M   'P 1'
#
loop_
_entity.id
_entity.type
_entity.pdbx_description
1 polymer ?
#
loop_
_entity_poly.entity_id
_entity_poly.type
_entity_poly.pdbx_seq_one_letter_code
_entity_poly.pdbx_strand_id
1 'polypeptide(L)'
;MADWTKKTILRNDALLQKIMNANKTVEIAVFTGYSLLALPEDGKLTLKLVKIGGIIAYDNTLRYGSVAESEKEDLIKKFRNFLIEFNTLIAADPRVESSLLSVGDGLTLCRRLY
;
A
#
# COMPACT_ATOMS: atom_id res chain seq x y z
N MET A 1 -1.24 -17.48 -5.40
CA MET A 1 -0.51 -16.42 -4.67
C MET A 1 -1.31 -15.88 -3.47
N ALA A 2 -2.59 -15.50 -3.64
CA ALA A 2 -3.42 -14.91 -2.57
C ALA A 2 -3.64 -15.78 -1.30
N ASP A 3 -3.71 -17.11 -1.45
CA ASP A 3 -4.06 -18.01 -0.32
C ASP A 3 -2.90 -18.23 0.67
N TRP A 4 -1.66 -18.24 0.17
CA TRP A 4 -0.46 -18.35 1.01
C TRP A 4 -0.19 -17.05 1.77
N THR A 5 -0.33 -15.90 1.12
CA THR A 5 -0.16 -14.58 1.76
C THR A 5 -1.14 -14.37 2.92
N LYS A 6 -2.42 -14.72 2.73
CA LYS A 6 -3.42 -14.67 3.80
C LYS A 6 -3.05 -15.58 4.98
N LYS A 7 -2.66 -16.83 4.70
CA LYS A 7 -2.29 -17.79 5.76
C LYS A 7 -1.04 -17.37 6.55
N THR A 8 -0.03 -16.80 5.89
CA THR A 8 1.21 -16.36 6.56
C THR A 8 0.97 -15.13 7.44
N ILE A 9 0.19 -14.15 6.97
CA ILE A 9 -0.15 -12.94 7.75
C ILE A 9 -0.94 -13.32 9.01
N LEU A 10 -2.01 -14.11 8.86
CA LEU A 10 -2.87 -14.49 9.99
C LEU A 10 -2.16 -15.33 11.05
N ARG A 11 -1.19 -16.17 10.65
CA ARG A 11 -0.47 -17.07 11.57
C ARG A 11 0.57 -16.34 12.42
N ASN A 12 1.19 -15.28 11.88
CA ASN A 12 2.18 -14.50 12.62
C ASN A 12 1.51 -13.50 13.58
N ASP A 13 0.36 -12.94 13.20
CA ASP A 13 -0.38 -11.98 14.02
C ASP A 13 -0.78 -12.53 15.38
N ALA A 14 -1.32 -13.75 15.45
CA ALA A 14 -1.78 -14.35 16.70
C ALA A 14 -0.63 -14.63 17.69
N LEU A 15 0.55 -15.02 17.18
CA LEU A 15 1.73 -15.29 17.99
C LEU A 15 2.35 -13.99 18.52
N LEU A 16 2.51 -12.99 17.65
CA LEU A 16 3.09 -11.69 18.01
C LEU A 16 2.21 -10.91 18.98
N GLN A 17 0.88 -10.97 18.81
CA GLN A 17 -0.07 -10.38 19.77
C GLN A 17 0.14 -10.89 21.19
N LYS A 18 0.34 -12.20 21.30
CA LYS A 18 0.53 -12.88 22.58
C LYS A 18 1.90 -12.55 23.20
N ILE A 19 2.94 -12.44 22.39
CA ILE A 19 4.30 -12.08 22.85
C ILE A 19 4.36 -10.62 23.31
N MET A 20 3.76 -9.70 22.55
CA MET A 20 3.85 -8.26 22.82
C MET A 20 2.82 -7.78 23.86
N ASN A 21 1.92 -8.65 24.34
CA ASN A 21 0.74 -8.26 25.11
C ASN A 21 -0.06 -7.14 24.39
N ALA A 22 -0.09 -7.20 23.06
CA ALA A 22 -0.72 -6.18 22.24
C ALA A 22 -2.23 -6.40 22.27
N ASN A 23 -2.93 -5.52 22.96
CA ASN A 23 -4.39 -5.47 23.08
C ASN A 23 -5.07 -4.73 21.91
N LYS A 24 -4.27 -4.18 20.98
CA LYS A 24 -4.72 -3.59 19.72
C LYS A 24 -3.73 -3.94 18.62
N THR A 25 -4.22 -4.53 17.53
CA THR A 25 -3.41 -4.78 16.33
C THR A 25 -4.05 -4.18 15.10
N VAL A 26 -3.18 -3.61 14.27
CA VAL A 26 -3.51 -3.11 12.95
C VAL A 26 -3.03 -4.16 11.96
N GLU A 27 -3.96 -4.75 11.24
CA GLU A 27 -3.61 -5.60 10.09
C GLU A 27 -3.08 -4.68 8.98
N ILE A 28 -1.85 -4.92 8.55
CA ILE A 28 -1.18 -4.16 7.49
C ILE A 28 -0.85 -5.10 6.33
N ALA A 29 -1.46 -4.85 5.17
CA ALA A 29 -0.98 -5.42 3.92
C ALA A 29 0.08 -4.48 3.32
N VAL A 30 1.33 -4.95 3.19
CA VAL A 30 2.42 -4.17 2.57
C VAL A 30 2.61 -4.59 1.12
N PHE A 31 2.57 -3.63 0.20
CA PHE A 31 2.89 -3.84 -1.21
C PHE A 31 4.15 -3.04 -1.55
N THR A 32 5.21 -3.73 -1.98
CA THR A 32 6.52 -3.12 -2.28
C THR A 32 6.74 -2.98 -3.78
N GLY A 33 7.16 -1.78 -4.21
CA GLY A 33 7.72 -1.44 -5.53
C GLY A 33 7.17 -2.17 -6.76
N TYR A 34 7.75 -3.33 -7.10
CA TYR A 34 7.37 -4.10 -8.30
C TYR A 34 6.00 -4.75 -8.21
N SER A 35 5.50 -5.02 -7.00
CA SER A 35 4.18 -5.60 -6.80
C SER A 35 3.04 -4.59 -7.03
N LEU A 36 3.32 -3.27 -6.96
CA LEU A 36 2.35 -2.24 -7.33
C LEU A 36 1.93 -2.33 -8.81
N LEU A 37 2.88 -2.63 -9.71
CA LEU A 37 2.60 -2.83 -11.14
C LEU A 37 1.71 -4.06 -11.41
N ALA A 38 1.67 -5.01 -10.48
CA ALA A 38 0.84 -6.21 -10.57
C ALA A 38 -0.53 -6.03 -9.91
N LEU A 39 -0.77 -4.90 -9.25
CA LEU A 39 -2.09 -4.56 -8.74
C LEU A 39 -2.97 -4.05 -9.88
N PRO A 40 -4.25 -4.47 -9.95
CA PRO A 40 -5.18 -3.83 -10.86
C PRO A 40 -5.25 -2.34 -10.54
N GLU A 41 -5.22 -1.51 -11.58
CA GLU A 41 -5.11 -0.04 -11.54
C GLU A 41 -6.12 0.62 -10.59
N ASP A 42 -7.23 -0.05 -10.30
CA ASP A 42 -8.33 0.45 -9.47
C ASP A 42 -8.22 0.16 -7.96
N GLY A 43 -7.15 -0.49 -7.51
CA GLY A 43 -6.90 -0.85 -6.10
C GLY A 43 -7.96 -1.81 -5.50
N LYS A 44 -8.99 -2.21 -6.25
CA LYS A 44 -10.18 -2.92 -5.75
C LYS A 44 -9.84 -4.27 -5.16
N LEU A 45 -8.80 -4.93 -5.67
CA LEU A 45 -8.42 -6.25 -5.20
C LEU A 45 -7.88 -6.20 -3.77
N THR A 46 -7.14 -5.15 -3.41
CA THR A 46 -6.50 -5.03 -2.09
C THR A 46 -7.49 -4.71 -0.98
N LEU A 47 -8.49 -3.86 -1.24
CA LEU A 47 -9.54 -3.53 -0.27
C LEU A 47 -10.39 -4.74 0.13
N LYS A 48 -10.58 -5.71 -0.76
CA LYS A 48 -11.32 -6.95 -0.44
C LYS A 48 -10.55 -7.88 0.50
N LEU A 49 -9.24 -7.71 0.64
CA LEU A 49 -8.39 -8.55 1.48
C LEU A 49 -8.28 -8.02 2.91
N VAL A 50 -8.48 -6.72 3.10
CA VAL A 50 -8.35 -6.03 4.39
C VAL A 50 -9.74 -5.74 4.96
N LYS A 51 -9.95 -6.00 6.25
CA LYS A 51 -11.22 -5.66 6.93
C LYS A 51 -11.51 -4.16 6.94
N ILE A 52 -12.77 -3.78 7.12
CA ILE A 52 -13.13 -2.38 7.41
C ILE A 52 -12.38 -1.91 8.66
N GLY A 53 -11.76 -0.73 8.60
CA GLY A 53 -10.89 -0.17 9.62
C GLY A 53 -9.45 -0.69 9.60
N GLY A 54 -9.13 -1.72 8.81
CA GLY A 54 -7.76 -2.19 8.59
C GLY A 54 -6.94 -1.21 7.74
N ILE A 55 -5.61 -1.37 7.76
CA ILE A 55 -4.67 -0.49 7.07
C ILE A 55 -4.02 -1.24 5.91
N ILE A 56 -3.88 -0.56 4.78
CA ILE A 56 -3.05 -0.98 3.66
C ILE A 56 -1.86 -0.02 3.62
N ALA A 57 -0.67 -0.55 3.40
CA ALA A 57 0.55 0.24 3.25
C ALA A 57 1.16 0.01 1.86
N TYR A 58 1.30 1.07 1.09
CA TYR A 58 1.99 1.08 -0.20
C TYR A 58 3.37 1.70 -0.03
N ASP A 59 4.42 0.92 -0.28
CA ASP A 59 5.81 1.34 -0.17
C ASP A 59 6.35 1.86 -1.52
N ASN A 60 7.38 2.70 -1.47
CA ASN A 60 8.02 3.39 -2.61
C ASN A 60 7.11 4.36 -3.40
N THR A 61 6.14 4.98 -2.73
CA THR A 61 5.16 5.88 -3.39
C THR A 61 5.75 7.22 -3.83
N LEU A 62 6.92 7.62 -3.33
CA LEU A 62 7.66 8.80 -3.80
C LEU A 62 8.77 8.45 -4.80
N ARG A 63 9.27 7.22 -4.79
CA ARG A 63 10.31 6.67 -5.69
C ARG A 63 11.45 7.65 -5.94
N TYR A 64 12.27 7.85 -4.94
CA TYR A 64 13.43 8.74 -4.84
C TYR A 64 13.09 10.19 -5.21
N GLY A 65 11.83 10.60 -4.99
CA GLY A 65 11.33 11.92 -5.36
C GLY A 65 11.01 12.09 -6.85
N SER A 66 11.15 11.04 -7.68
CA SER A 66 10.97 11.14 -9.14
C SER A 66 9.59 11.59 -9.59
N VAL A 67 8.57 11.40 -8.75
CA VAL A 67 7.21 11.90 -9.00
C VAL A 67 7.14 13.43 -9.04
N ALA A 68 8.07 14.14 -8.41
CA ALA A 68 8.11 15.60 -8.30
C ALA A 68 9.10 16.29 -9.26
N GLU A 69 9.95 15.54 -9.99
CA GLU A 69 10.97 16.11 -10.89
C GLU A 69 10.37 16.62 -12.22
N SER A 70 11.09 17.37 -13.05
CA SER A 70 10.69 17.62 -14.44
C SER A 70 10.82 16.36 -15.32
N GLU A 71 10.26 16.33 -16.54
CA GLU A 71 10.23 15.13 -17.39
C GLU A 71 11.62 14.46 -17.58
N LYS A 72 11.65 13.12 -17.55
CA LYS A 72 12.83 12.24 -17.77
C LYS A 72 12.60 11.27 -18.94
N GLU A 73 13.65 10.56 -19.37
CA GLU A 73 13.67 9.56 -20.45
C GLU A 73 12.63 8.41 -20.32
N ASP A 74 12.32 7.77 -21.45
CA ASP A 74 11.08 7.02 -21.70
C ASP A 74 10.73 5.88 -20.70
N LEU A 75 11.68 5.03 -20.31
CA LEU A 75 11.37 3.90 -19.41
C LEU A 75 11.12 4.35 -17.97
N ILE A 76 11.85 5.37 -17.51
CA ILE A 76 11.66 5.96 -16.18
C ILE A 76 10.34 6.74 -16.16
N LYS A 77 10.01 7.41 -17.27
CA LYS A 77 8.76 8.16 -17.48
C LYS A 77 7.52 7.28 -17.34
N LYS A 78 7.49 6.08 -17.92
CA LYS A 78 6.32 5.17 -17.80
C LYS A 78 6.01 4.80 -16.35
N PHE A 79 7.01 4.33 -15.61
CA PHE A 79 6.80 3.94 -14.21
C PHE A 79 6.47 5.14 -13.32
N ARG A 80 7.10 6.29 -13.58
CA ARG A 80 6.77 7.54 -12.90
C ARG A 80 5.32 7.93 -13.11
N ASN A 81 4.84 7.92 -14.36
CA ASN A 81 3.46 8.29 -14.69
C ASN A 81 2.46 7.34 -14.00
N PHE A 82 2.76 6.04 -14.02
CA PHE A 82 1.98 5.05 -13.28
C PHE A 82 1.90 5.37 -11.79
N LEU A 83 3.02 5.71 -11.14
CA LEU A 83 3.00 6.07 -9.71
C LEU A 83 2.22 7.37 -9.43
N ILE A 84 2.32 8.38 -10.30
CA ILE A 84 1.57 9.63 -10.16
C ILE A 84 0.07 9.34 -10.27
N GLU A 85 -0.34 8.55 -11.26
CA GLU A 85 -1.73 8.14 -11.44
C GLU A 85 -2.22 7.32 -10.24
N PHE A 86 -1.45 6.32 -9.81
CA PHE A 86 -1.76 5.51 -8.63
C PHE A 86 -1.95 6.37 -7.37
N ASN A 87 -1.01 7.27 -7.06
CA ASN A 87 -1.10 8.16 -5.90
C ASN A 87 -2.32 9.07 -6.00
N THR A 88 -2.66 9.54 -7.19
CA THR A 88 -3.85 10.36 -7.45
C THR A 88 -5.14 9.56 -7.20
N LEU A 89 -5.20 8.32 -7.69
CA LEU A 89 -6.35 7.44 -7.49
C LEU A 89 -6.56 7.13 -6.01
N ILE A 90 -5.50 6.80 -5.27
CA ILE A 90 -5.58 6.51 -3.83
C ILE A 90 -5.95 7.76 -3.02
N ALA A 91 -5.44 8.94 -3.40
CA ALA A 91 -5.80 10.19 -2.74
C ALA A 91 -7.28 10.56 -2.96
N ALA A 92 -7.86 10.17 -4.09
CA ALA A 92 -9.26 10.45 -4.44
C ALA A 92 -10.23 9.32 -4.08
N ASP A 93 -9.76 8.15 -3.65
CA ASP A 93 -10.62 6.99 -3.40
C ASP A 93 -11.44 7.16 -2.10
N PRO A 94 -12.78 7.32 -2.19
CA PRO A 94 -13.61 7.59 -1.03
C PRO A 94 -13.78 6.38 -0.10
N ARG A 95 -13.29 5.19 -0.50
CA ARG A 95 -13.37 3.97 0.31
C ARG A 95 -12.23 3.88 1.33
N VAL A 96 -11.25 4.78 1.23
CA VAL A 96 -10.11 4.84 2.16
C VAL A 96 -9.90 6.25 2.67
N GLU A 97 -9.30 6.32 3.86
CA GLU A 97 -8.63 7.53 4.33
C GLU A 97 -7.13 7.31 4.12
N SER A 98 -6.50 8.12 3.25
CA SER A 98 -5.10 7.97 2.89
C SER A 98 -4.21 9.04 3.55
N SER A 99 -2.98 8.65 3.86
CA SER A 99 -1.94 9.53 4.39
C SER A 99 -0.59 9.13 3.82
N LEU A 100 0.07 10.08 3.16
CA LEU A 100 1.42 9.93 2.63
C LEU A 100 2.45 10.32 3.70
N LEU A 101 3.32 9.38 4.05
CA LEU A 101 4.42 9.58 4.97
C LEU A 101 5.73 9.68 4.18
N SER A 102 6.52 10.73 4.47
CA SER A 102 7.87 10.90 3.96
C SER A 102 8.88 10.02 4.73
N VAL A 103 8.57 8.73 4.85
CA VAL A 103 9.44 7.71 5.46
C VAL A 103 10.01 6.85 4.35
N GLY A 104 11.33 6.63 4.39
CA GLY A 104 12.05 5.89 3.36
C GLY A 104 11.83 6.51 1.99
N ASP A 105 11.30 5.71 1.07
CA ASP A 105 11.09 6.10 -0.32
C ASP A 105 9.62 6.50 -0.64
N GLY A 106 8.89 6.88 0.43
CA GLY A 106 7.48 7.23 0.41
C GLY A 106 6.59 6.06 0.82
N LEU A 107 5.86 6.22 1.91
CA LEU A 107 4.92 5.21 2.43
C LEU A 107 3.51 5.81 2.46
N THR A 108 2.60 5.27 1.65
CA THR A 108 1.18 5.68 1.70
C THR A 108 0.38 4.68 2.51
N LEU A 109 -0.17 5.14 3.63
CA LEU A 109 -1.09 4.37 4.47
C LEU A 109 -2.52 4.66 4.06
N CYS A 110 -3.35 3.62 3.94
CA CYS A 110 -4.76 3.73 3.59
C CYS A 110 -5.61 2.96 4.60
N ARG A 111 -6.47 3.65 5.34
CA ARG A 111 -7.45 3.02 6.23
C ARG A 111 -8.74 2.74 5.48
N ARG A 112 -9.14 1.48 5.40
CA ARG A 112 -10.40 1.11 4.76
C ARG A 112 -11.60 1.63 5.55
N LEU A 113 -12.54 2.30 4.88
CA LEU A 113 -13.74 2.88 5.47
C LEU A 113 -14.98 2.00 5.29
N TYR A 114 -15.15 1.37 4.13
CA TYR A 114 -16.27 0.47 3.80
C TYR A 114 -15.89 -0.58 2.75
#